data_AF-A0A6L5EK56-F1
#
_entry.id   AF-A0A6L5EK56-F1
#
_cell.length_a   1.000
_cell.length_b   1.000
_cell.length_c   1.000
_cell.angle_alpha   90.00
_cell.angle_beta   90.00
_cell.angle_gamma   90.00
#
_symmetry.space_group_name_H-M   'P 1'
#
loop_
_entity.id
_entity.type
_entity.pdbx_description
1 polymer ?
#
loop_
_entity_poly.entity_id
_entity_poly.type
_entity_poly.pdbx_seq_one_letter_code
_entity_poly.pdbx_strand_id
1 'polypeptide(L)'
;MIVGDEHLELMVDAKGQVMETKRERETDLDDLNEARNATVSAEEAIREALNQHPDGVLDGISLDEKDGSLRWEIDLDDAQGHDLAEFKIPAA
;
A
#
# COMPACT_ATOMS: atom_id res chain seq x y z
N MET A 1 -26.17 5.65 -3.99
CA MET A 1 -25.25 4.52 -4.09
C MET A 1 -23.87 5.13 -3.99
N ILE A 2 -23.34 5.20 -2.76
CA ILE A 2 -21.96 5.59 -2.54
C ILE A 2 -21.27 4.25 -2.36
N VAL A 3 -20.52 3.82 -3.38
CA VAL A 3 -19.51 2.78 -3.22
C VAL A 3 -18.43 3.50 -2.43
N GLY A 4 -18.23 3.12 -1.17
CA GLY A 4 -17.07 3.60 -0.43
C GLY A 4 -15.86 2.92 -1.04
N ASP A 5 -14.92 3.69 -1.57
CA ASP A 5 -13.58 3.17 -1.81
C ASP A 5 -13.00 2.79 -0.44
N GLU A 6 -12.82 1.49 -0.22
CA GLU A 6 -12.24 0.90 0.99
C GLU A 6 -10.71 1.00 0.85
N HIS A 7 -10.07 1.84 1.66
CA HIS A 7 -8.63 2.10 1.58
C HIS A 7 -7.96 1.74 2.90
N LEU A 8 -7.17 0.67 2.92
CA LEU A 8 -6.28 0.36 4.04
C LEU A 8 -4.96 1.13 3.88
N GLU A 9 -4.81 2.21 4.65
CA GLU A 9 -3.58 3.01 4.68
C GLU A 9 -2.59 2.37 5.68
N LEU A 10 -1.52 1.77 5.15
CA LEU A 10 -0.47 1.14 5.95
C LEU A 10 0.72 2.08 6.05
N MET A 11 0.87 2.76 7.18
CA MET A 11 2.09 3.53 7.43
C MET A 11 3.28 2.60 7.63
N VAL A 12 4.41 2.92 7.00
CA VAL A 12 5.65 2.16 7.12
C VAL A 12 6.71 3.05 7.76
N ASP A 13 7.39 2.54 8.80
CA ASP A 13 8.49 3.28 9.42
C ASP A 13 9.74 3.29 8.53
N ALA A 14 10.72 4.12 8.88
CA ALA A 14 11.99 4.24 8.14
C ALA A 14 12.82 2.94 8.06
N LYS A 15 12.37 1.84 8.69
CA LYS A 15 12.98 0.50 8.63
C LYS A 15 12.13 -0.48 7.82
N GLY A 16 11.08 -0.03 7.16
CA GLY A 16 10.20 -0.91 6.39
C GLY A 16 9.18 -1.65 7.28
N GLN A 17 9.06 -1.32 8.57
CA GLN A 17 8.08 -1.96 9.43
C GLN A 17 6.73 -1.27 9.27
N VAL A 18 5.73 -2.06 8.89
CA VAL A 18 4.34 -1.61 8.83
C VAL A 18 3.87 -1.27 10.25
N MET A 19 3.69 0.02 10.51
CA MET A 19 3.01 0.56 11.68
C MET A 19 1.56 0.86 11.28
N GLU A 20 0.66 -0.06 11.61
CA GLU A 20 -0.79 0.13 11.48
C GLU A 20 -1.20 1.39 12.27
N THR A 21 -1.42 2.52 11.57
CA THR A 21 -1.87 3.77 12.19
C THR A 21 -3.23 4.13 11.61
N LYS A 22 -4.25 3.48 12.14
CA LYS A 22 -5.52 4.08 12.57
C LYS A 22 -6.47 2.97 12.89
N ARG A 23 -6.59 2.68 14.19
CA ARG A 23 -7.78 2.02 14.73
C ARG A 23 -8.90 3.04 14.79
N GLU A 24 -9.36 3.51 13.63
CA GLU A 24 -10.72 4.06 13.56
C GLU A 24 -11.66 2.89 13.85
N ARG A 25 -12.67 3.12 14.68
CA ARG A 25 -13.47 2.07 15.35
C ARG A 25 -14.43 1.32 14.41
N GLU A 26 -14.10 1.27 13.14
CA GLU A 26 -14.80 0.65 12.02
C GLU A 26 -13.76 0.00 11.08
N THR A 27 -12.75 -0.69 11.61
CA THR A 27 -12.04 -1.70 10.80
C THR A 27 -13.04 -2.82 10.54
N ASP A 28 -13.71 -2.76 9.40
CA ASP A 28 -14.65 -3.79 9.00
C ASP A 28 -13.87 -5.11 8.81
N LEU A 29 -14.55 -6.23 9.01
CA LEU A 29 -13.92 -7.55 8.92
C LEU A 29 -13.31 -7.83 7.54
N ASP A 30 -13.73 -7.07 6.52
CA ASP A 30 -13.32 -7.19 5.13
C ASP A 30 -11.90 -6.63 4.92
N ASP A 31 -11.54 -5.46 5.48
CA ASP A 31 -10.16 -4.92 5.46
C ASP A 31 -9.13 -5.92 6.03
N LEU A 32 -9.52 -6.62 7.11
CA LEU A 32 -8.68 -7.66 7.73
C LEU A 32 -8.58 -8.91 6.87
N ASN A 33 -9.61 -9.23 6.08
CA ASN A 33 -9.58 -10.37 5.16
C ASN A 33 -8.70 -10.07 3.95
N GLU A 34 -8.75 -8.86 3.40
CA GLU A 34 -7.90 -8.42 2.29
C GLU A 34 -6.42 -8.47 2.66
N ALA A 35 -6.04 -7.86 3.78
CA ALA A 35 -4.67 -7.89 4.28
C ALA A 35 -4.16 -9.32 4.59
N ARG A 36 -5.07 -10.25 4.95
CA ARG A 36 -4.75 -11.67 5.16
C ARG A 36 -4.64 -12.46 3.86
N ASN A 37 -5.34 -12.04 2.81
CA ASN A 37 -5.34 -12.69 1.51
C ASN A 37 -4.17 -12.22 0.62
N ALA A 38 -3.56 -11.08 0.93
CA ALA A 38 -2.32 -10.65 0.31
C ALA A 38 -1.20 -11.67 0.59
N THR A 39 -0.68 -12.27 -0.48
CA THR A 39 0.46 -13.20 -0.43
C THR A 39 1.79 -12.48 -0.60
N VAL A 40 1.81 -11.37 -1.34
CA VAL A 40 2.93 -10.44 -1.40
C VAL A 40 2.81 -9.48 -0.23
N SER A 41 3.82 -9.41 0.61
CA SER A 41 3.84 -8.45 1.72
C SER A 41 4.04 -7.02 1.21
N ALA A 42 3.51 -6.03 1.93
CA ALA A 42 3.77 -4.62 1.66
C ALA A 42 5.29 -4.33 1.52
N GLU A 43 6.12 -4.95 2.37
CA GLU A 43 7.58 -4.79 2.34
C GLU A 43 8.21 -5.32 1.03
N GLU A 44 7.71 -6.44 0.48
CA GLU A 44 8.15 -6.96 -0.81
C GLU A 44 7.73 -6.04 -1.97
N ALA A 45 6.49 -5.56 -1.94
CA ALA A 45 5.97 -4.65 -2.95
C ALA A 45 6.76 -3.32 -2.96
N ILE A 46 7.03 -2.75 -1.79
CA ILE A 46 7.87 -1.54 -1.64
C ILE A 46 9.29 -1.80 -2.16
N ARG A 47 9.89 -2.94 -1.82
CA ARG A 47 11.22 -3.30 -2.34
C ARG A 47 11.23 -3.38 -3.85
N GLU A 48 10.20 -3.93 -4.47
CA GLU A 48 10.09 -4.01 -5.92
C GLU A 48 9.97 -2.61 -6.55
N ALA A 49 9.17 -1.72 -5.98
CA ALA A 49 9.06 -0.32 -6.42
C ALA A 49 10.41 0.41 -6.30
N LEU A 50 11.07 0.33 -5.15
CA LEU A 50 12.38 0.98 -4.91
C LEU A 50 13.53 0.36 -5.72
N ASN A 51 13.43 -0.91 -6.13
CA ASN A 51 14.41 -1.50 -7.06
C ASN A 51 14.31 -0.88 -8.46
N GLN A 52 13.11 -0.41 -8.85
CA GLN A 52 12.90 0.30 -10.12
C GLN A 52 13.30 1.77 -10.03
N HIS A 53 13.07 2.41 -8.87
CA HIS A 53 13.48 3.78 -8.55
C HIS A 53 14.30 3.82 -7.25
N PRO A 54 15.62 3.55 -7.32
CA PRO A 54 16.49 3.51 -6.14
C PRO A 54 16.64 4.86 -5.44
N ASP A 55 16.35 5.94 -6.14
CA ASP A 55 16.34 7.33 -5.69
C ASP A 55 14.95 7.80 -5.24
N GLY A 56 13.92 6.97 -5.40
CA GLY A 56 12.57 7.25 -4.93
C GLY A 56 12.45 7.16 -3.42
N VAL A 57 11.57 8.00 -2.86
CA VAL A 57 11.16 7.99 -1.46
C VAL A 57 9.73 7.49 -1.41
N LEU A 58 9.45 6.50 -0.56
CA LEU A 58 8.08 6.03 -0.37
C LEU A 58 7.24 7.17 0.22
N ASP A 59 6.22 7.60 -0.51
CA ASP A 59 5.21 8.56 -0.05
C ASP A 59 4.00 7.83 0.54
N GLY A 60 3.49 6.81 -0.17
CA GLY A 60 2.30 6.07 0.26
C GLY A 60 2.29 4.61 -0.22
N ILE A 61 1.58 3.77 0.53
CA ILE A 61 1.20 2.43 0.10
C ILE A 61 -0.22 2.10 0.57
N SER A 62 -1.04 1.55 -0.32
CA SER A 62 -2.37 1.04 -0.01
C SER A 62 -2.60 -0.34 -0.63
N LEU A 63 -3.42 -1.15 0.03
CA LEU A 63 -3.96 -2.38 -0.56
C LEU A 63 -5.34 -2.05 -1.12
N ASP A 64 -5.58 -2.40 -2.38
CA ASP A 64 -6.88 -2.22 -3.03
C ASP A 64 -7.34 -3.53 -3.68
N GLU A 65 -8.64 -3.82 -3.58
CA GLU A 65 -9.28 -4.91 -4.31
C GLU A 65 -10.07 -4.36 -5.50
N LYS A 66 -9.76 -4.84 -6.71
CA LYS A 66 -10.58 -4.54 -7.89
C LYS A 66 -10.90 -5.79 -8.69
N ASP A 67 -12.19 -5.97 -8.93
CA ASP A 67 -12.72 -7.11 -9.68
C ASP A 67 -12.25 -8.47 -9.12
N GLY A 68 -12.10 -8.58 -7.79
CA GLY A 68 -11.63 -9.80 -7.12
C GLY A 68 -10.11 -9.99 -7.13
N SER A 69 -9.35 -8.99 -7.56
CA SER A 69 -7.88 -9.02 -7.61
C SER A 69 -7.30 -7.98 -6.66
N LEU A 70 -6.55 -8.46 -5.66
CA LEU A 70 -5.82 -7.61 -4.71
C LEU A 70 -4.56 -7.04 -5.35
N ARG A 71 -4.30 -5.76 -5.15
CA ARG A 71 -3.09 -5.07 -5.61
C ARG A 71 -2.59 -4.06 -4.59
N TRP A 72 -1.27 -3.97 -4.47
CA TRP A 72 -0.59 -2.88 -3.79
C TRP A 72 -0.48 -1.68 -4.73
N GLU A 73 -0.96 -0.52 -4.30
CA GLU A 73 -0.68 0.76 -4.94
C GLU A 73 0.40 1.49 -4.13
N ILE A 74 1.48 1.88 -4.79
CA ILE A 74 2.68 2.46 -4.16
C ILE A 74 3.01 3.77 -4.85
N ASP A 75 3.07 4.83 -4.07
CA ASP A 75 3.45 6.16 -4.52
C ASP A 75 4.86 6.47 -4.07
N LEU A 76 5.70 6.90 -5.02
CA LEU A 76 7.05 7.35 -4.78
C LEU A 76 7.19 8.83 -5.12
N ASP A 77 7.93 9.53 -4.27
CA ASP A 77 8.39 10.90 -4.47
C ASP A 77 9.88 10.94 -4.82
N ASP A 78 10.31 12.06 -5.40
CA ASP A 78 11.72 12.39 -5.54
C ASP A 78 12.30 12.92 -4.21
N ALA A 79 13.63 13.13 -4.17
CA ALA A 79 14.30 13.64 -2.98
C ALA A 79 13.84 15.04 -2.53
N GLN A 80 13.08 15.76 -3.36
CA GLN A 80 12.53 17.08 -3.07
C GLN A 80 11.05 17.02 -2.63
N GLY A 81 10.46 15.81 -2.59
CA GLY A 81 9.06 15.60 -2.23
C GLY A 81 8.09 15.96 -3.36
N HIS A 82 8.49 15.77 -4.61
CA HIS A 82 7.57 15.82 -5.74
C HIS A 82 7.25 14.41 -6.24
N ASP A 83 6.02 14.21 -6.70
CA ASP A 83 5.57 12.96 -7.32
C ASP A 83 6.58 12.47 -8.37
N LEU A 84 7.11 11.26 -8.14
CA LEU A 84 8.08 10.61 -9.02
C LEU A 84 7.42 9.51 -9.84
N ALA A 85 6.75 8.57 -9.19
CA ALA A 85 6.15 7.41 -9.86
C ALA A 85 5.10 6.70 -8.98
N GLU A 86 4.09 6.11 -9.63
CA GLU A 86 3.10 5.23 -9.01
C GLU A 86 3.27 3.79 -9.54
N PHE A 87 3.22 2.80 -8.66
CA PHE A 87 3.27 1.38 -8.99
C PHE A 87 2.00 0.67 -8.54
N LYS A 88 1.54 -0.27 -9.38
CA LYS A 88 0.47 -1.20 -9.03
C LYS A 88 1.02 -2.63 -9.12
N ILE A 89 1.21 -3.28 -7.97
CA ILE A 89 1.82 -4.61 -7.85
C ILE A 89 0.75 -5.61 -7.42
N PRO A 90 0.54 -6.73 -8.14
CA PRO A 90 -0.39 -7.76 -7.70
C PRO A 90 -0.03 -8.28 -6.29
N ALA A 91 -1.03 -8.37 -5.42
CA ALA A 91 -0.85 -8.90 -4.07
C ALA A 91 -1.13 -10.42 -3.97
N ALA A 92 -1.61 -11.04 -5.05
CA ALA A 92 -1.95 -12.46 -5.16
C ALA A 92 -1.69 -13.02 -6.58
#